data_AF-A0A9W6Y0K5-F1
#
_entry.id   AF-A0A9W6Y0K5-F1
#
_cell.length_a   1.000
_cell.length_b   1.000
_cell.length_c   1.000
_cell.angle_alpha   90.00
_cell.angle_beta   90.00
_cell.angle_gamma   90.00
#
_symmetry.space_group_name_H-M   'P 1'
#
loop_
_entity.id
_entity.type
_entity.pdbx_description
1 polymer ?
#
loop_
_entity_poly.entity_id
_entity_poly.type
_entity_poly.pdbx_seq_one_letter_code
_entity_poly.pdbx_strand_id
1 'polypeptide(L)'
;MARTKNKRTREEIEQAMRDNERLNGTLAAPEEPAAKKRRQARRRSKRYNLNKEFQALAVDATEGTTAAASRPPVTTAVQEPAPGTGVPLALVHTPILAPTVNDADRLRHEQRRAQETPDERSARLARERAHQEERRVNLSQQQEEAEQAYRREYQAMQRDGRDDEENEEARQNERTRRGSLRRGHALANHEDFRVSMLSGPNIVDGRHKLPPTTVCPHCNAWKWPAESKKPAA
;
A
#
# COMPACT_ATOMS: atom_id res chain seq x y z
N MET A 1 24.34 26.49 -18.81
CA MET A 1 24.47 25.71 -20.06
C MET A 1 24.00 24.28 -19.79
N ALA A 2 22.71 23.99 -19.98
CA ALA A 2 22.19 22.64 -19.81
C ALA A 2 22.67 21.76 -20.98
N ARG A 3 23.44 20.71 -20.69
CA ARG A 3 23.89 19.74 -21.69
C ARG A 3 22.66 18.99 -22.19
N THR A 4 22.17 19.33 -23.38
CA THR A 4 21.15 18.53 -24.07
C THR A 4 21.77 17.16 -24.34
N LYS A 5 21.26 16.14 -23.65
CA LYS A 5 21.67 14.76 -23.93
C LYS A 5 21.03 14.39 -25.26
N ASN A 6 21.83 14.29 -26.31
CA ASN A 6 21.35 13.81 -27.61
C ASN A 6 20.69 12.43 -27.41
N LYS A 7 19.48 12.25 -27.94
CA LYS A 7 18.80 10.96 -27.96
C LYS A 7 19.69 9.99 -28.74
N ARG A 8 19.98 8.81 -28.18
CA ARG A 8 20.74 7.76 -28.87
C ARG A 8 19.94 7.20 -30.03
N THR A 9 20.60 6.87 -31.13
CA THR A 9 19.94 6.23 -32.27
C THR A 9 19.65 4.76 -31.98
N ARG A 10 18.79 4.13 -32.78
CA ARG A 10 18.43 2.71 -32.62
C ARG A 10 19.66 1.79 -32.65
N GLU A 11 20.57 2.02 -33.59
CA GLU A 11 21.81 1.25 -33.74
C GLU A 11 22.75 1.44 -32.55
N GLU A 12 22.84 2.66 -31.99
CA GLU A 12 23.61 2.94 -30.79
C GLU A 12 23.07 2.20 -29.56
N ILE A 13 21.74 2.05 -29.46
CA ILE A 13 21.10 1.31 -28.37
C ILE A 13 21.37 -0.18 -28.50
N GLU A 14 21.26 -0.74 -29.71
CA GLU A 14 21.58 -2.15 -29.99
C GLU A 14 23.07 -2.47 -29.75
N GLN A 15 23.98 -1.57 -30.15
CA GLN A 15 25.40 -1.70 -29.87
C GLN A 15 25.69 -1.61 -28.36
N ALA A 16 25.04 -0.68 -27.64
CA ALA A 16 25.18 -0.54 -26.20
C ALA A 16 24.66 -1.78 -25.42
N MET A 17 23.67 -2.49 -25.97
CA MET A 17 23.20 -3.77 -25.44
C MET A 17 24.28 -4.85 -25.59
N ARG A 18 24.88 -4.98 -26.78
CA ARG A 18 25.99 -5.92 -27.02
C ARG A 18 27.20 -5.62 -26.14
N ASP A 19 27.56 -4.36 -25.97
CA ASP A 19 28.64 -3.94 -25.08
C ASP A 19 28.32 -4.19 -23.60
N ASN A 20 27.05 -4.08 -23.20
CA ASN A 20 26.64 -4.43 -21.84
C ASN A 20 26.84 -5.92 -21.56
N GLU A 21 26.54 -6.78 -22.53
CA GLU A 21 26.75 -8.22 -22.44
C GLU A 21 28.23 -8.58 -22.45
N ARG A 22 29.05 -7.90 -23.26
CA ARG A 22 30.50 -8.07 -23.25
C ARG A 22 31.13 -7.67 -21.91
N LEU A 23 30.73 -6.53 -21.35
CA LEU A 23 31.33 -5.97 -20.12
C LEU A 23 30.80 -6.60 -18.83
N ASN A 24 29.54 -7.06 -18.82
CA ASN A 24 28.89 -7.62 -17.62
C ASN A 24 28.46 -9.07 -17.81
N GLY A 25 29.01 -9.76 -18.81
CA GLY A 25 28.86 -11.18 -19.02
C GLY A 25 29.38 -11.99 -17.84
N THR A 26 28.93 -13.23 -17.73
CA THR A 26 29.42 -14.17 -16.72
C THR A 26 30.90 -14.48 -16.99
N LEU A 27 31.75 -14.19 -16.00
CA LEU A 27 33.15 -14.62 -16.01
C LEU A 27 33.21 -16.14 -15.80
N ALA A 28 34.18 -16.81 -16.43
CA ALA A 28 34.36 -18.26 -16.33
C ALA A 28 34.94 -18.71 -14.96
N ALA A 29 35.52 -17.79 -14.19
CA ALA A 29 36.10 -18.07 -12.88
C ALA A 29 35.04 -18.06 -11.76
N PRO A 30 35.23 -18.83 -10.67
CA PRO A 30 34.35 -18.80 -9.52
C PRO A 30 34.38 -17.41 -8.87
N GLU A 31 33.22 -16.77 -8.87
CA GLU A 31 33.04 -15.42 -8.35
C GLU A 31 32.34 -15.45 -6.99
N GLU A 32 32.79 -14.58 -6.09
CA GLU A 32 32.17 -14.37 -4.78
C GLU A 32 30.66 -14.02 -4.93
N PRO A 33 29.75 -14.61 -4.11
CA PRO A 33 28.31 -14.47 -4.29
C PRO A 33 27.79 -13.02 -4.32
N ALA A 34 28.36 -12.11 -3.52
CA ALA A 34 27.96 -10.72 -3.53
C ALA A 34 28.45 -9.96 -4.79
N ALA A 35 29.65 -10.26 -5.29
CA ALA A 35 30.14 -9.76 -6.58
C ALA A 35 29.24 -10.21 -7.75
N LYS A 36 28.84 -11.49 -7.77
CA LYS A 36 27.89 -12.03 -8.76
C LYS A 36 26.55 -11.29 -8.75
N LYS A 37 26.00 -11.02 -7.56
CA LYS A 37 24.77 -10.23 -7.39
C LYS A 37 24.93 -8.81 -7.92
N ARG A 38 26.03 -8.12 -7.59
CA ARG A 38 26.32 -6.76 -8.09
C ARG A 38 26.43 -6.71 -9.61
N ARG A 39 27.12 -7.67 -10.25
CA ARG A 39 27.21 -7.74 -11.72
C ARG A 39 25.85 -7.97 -12.36
N GLN A 40 25.07 -8.93 -11.84
CA GLN A 40 23.73 -9.20 -12.37
C GLN A 40 22.80 -7.99 -12.25
N ALA A 41 22.87 -7.25 -11.13
CA ALA A 41 22.11 -6.02 -10.94
C ALA A 41 22.49 -4.95 -11.98
N ARG A 42 23.80 -4.73 -12.21
CA ARG A 42 24.29 -3.79 -13.23
C ARG A 42 23.84 -4.18 -14.64
N ARG A 43 23.93 -5.47 -15.00
CA ARG A 43 23.47 -6.00 -16.30
C ARG A 43 21.97 -5.77 -16.47
N ARG A 44 21.15 -6.16 -15.49
CA ARG A 44 19.68 -6.03 -15.55
C ARG A 44 19.23 -4.57 -15.64
N SER A 45 19.79 -3.70 -14.80
CA SER A 45 19.43 -2.27 -14.79
C SER A 45 19.79 -1.59 -16.11
N LYS A 46 21.00 -1.82 -16.62
CA LYS A 46 21.43 -1.22 -17.90
C LYS A 46 20.63 -1.76 -19.09
N ARG A 47 20.32 -3.06 -19.11
CA ARG A 47 19.46 -3.69 -20.12
C ARG A 47 18.03 -3.13 -20.08
N TYR A 48 17.44 -2.97 -18.90
CA TYR A 48 16.10 -2.39 -18.74
C TYR A 48 16.05 -0.95 -19.28
N ASN A 49 17.02 -0.11 -18.92
CA ASN A 49 17.07 1.28 -19.40
C ASN A 49 17.25 1.36 -20.92
N LEU A 50 18.13 0.54 -21.50
CA LEU A 50 18.33 0.48 -22.95
C LEU A 50 17.09 -0.03 -23.69
N ASN A 51 16.40 -1.04 -23.16
CA ASN A 51 15.17 -1.56 -23.75
C ASN A 51 14.03 -0.53 -23.70
N LYS A 52 13.98 0.27 -22.61
CA LYS A 52 13.04 1.39 -22.50
C LYS A 52 13.34 2.49 -23.51
N GLU A 53 14.61 2.85 -23.71
CA GLU A 53 15.04 3.79 -24.76
C GLU A 53 14.70 3.24 -26.16
N PHE A 54 14.90 1.94 -26.40
CA PHE A 54 14.55 1.28 -27.67
C PHE A 54 13.06 1.33 -27.97
N GLN A 55 12.22 1.03 -26.97
CA GLN A 55 10.76 1.10 -27.09
C GLN A 55 10.28 2.54 -27.33
N ALA A 56 10.89 3.54 -26.68
CA ALA A 56 10.56 4.94 -26.92
C ALA A 56 10.82 5.37 -28.37
N LEU A 57 11.91 4.88 -29.00
CA LEU A 57 12.17 5.12 -30.42
C LEU A 57 11.18 4.40 -31.35
N ALA A 58 10.64 3.26 -30.94
CA ALA A 58 9.63 2.53 -31.72
C ALA A 58 8.27 3.26 -31.70
N VAL A 59 7.92 3.92 -30.61
CA VAL A 59 6.70 4.74 -30.50
C VAL A 59 6.84 6.04 -31.33
N ASP A 60 8.00 6.71 -31.27
CA ASP A 60 8.29 7.90 -32.08
C ASP A 60 8.21 7.60 -33.61
N ALA A 61 8.42 6.33 -34.03
CA ALA A 61 8.26 5.91 -35.42
C ALA A 61 6.79 5.71 -35.85
N THR A 62 5.88 5.41 -34.91
CA THR A 62 4.45 5.20 -35.17
C THR A 62 3.62 6.48 -35.17
N GLU A 63 4.08 7.54 -34.52
CA GLU A 63 3.39 8.84 -34.50
C GLU A 63 3.57 9.64 -35.81
N GLY A 64 4.33 9.13 -36.78
CA GLY A 64 4.53 9.74 -38.09
C GLY A 64 3.61 9.25 -39.22
N THR A 65 2.64 8.37 -38.97
CA THR A 65 1.73 7.86 -40.02
C THR A 65 0.28 8.20 -39.73
N THR A 66 -0.29 9.02 -40.61
CA THR A 66 -1.63 9.61 -40.59
C THR A 66 -2.79 8.61 -40.61
N ALA A 67 -3.87 9.03 -39.94
CA ALA A 67 -5.27 8.59 -39.98
C ALA A 67 -5.77 7.78 -41.21
N ALA A 68 -6.60 6.75 -40.96
CA ALA A 68 -7.93 6.57 -41.59
C ALA A 68 -8.69 5.31 -41.10
N ALA A 69 -9.94 5.53 -40.67
CA ALA A 69 -11.15 4.71 -40.85
C ALA A 69 -11.20 3.23 -40.40
N SER A 70 -12.17 2.91 -39.52
CA SER A 70 -13.48 2.36 -39.93
C SER A 70 -14.10 1.45 -38.85
N ARG A 71 -15.16 1.90 -38.18
CA ARG A 71 -16.21 1.05 -37.57
C ARG A 71 -17.54 1.82 -37.60
N PRO A 72 -18.59 1.33 -38.30
CA PRO A 72 -19.91 1.96 -38.26
C PRO A 72 -20.72 1.52 -37.03
N PRO A 73 -21.57 2.40 -36.46
CA PRO A 73 -22.55 2.03 -35.44
C PRO A 73 -23.85 1.54 -36.10
N VAL A 74 -24.37 0.39 -35.66
CA VAL A 74 -25.72 -0.07 -36.03
C VAL A 74 -26.73 0.53 -35.06
N THR A 75 -27.50 1.48 -35.57
CA THR A 75 -28.79 1.95 -35.04
C THR A 75 -29.88 0.93 -35.35
N THR A 76 -30.73 0.60 -34.38
CA THR A 76 -32.07 0.06 -34.64
C THR A 76 -33.09 0.90 -33.89
N ALA A 77 -33.91 1.59 -34.67
CA ALA A 77 -35.04 2.39 -34.23
C ALA A 77 -36.32 1.54 -34.18
N VAL A 78 -37.06 1.71 -33.09
CA VAL A 78 -38.53 1.86 -32.95
C VAL A 78 -39.46 1.09 -33.88
N GLN A 79 -40.37 0.29 -33.29
CA GLN A 79 -41.74 0.20 -33.79
C GLN A 79 -42.75 -0.03 -32.65
N GLU A 80 -43.59 0.97 -32.42
CA GLU A 80 -44.84 0.92 -31.64
C GLU A 80 -46.01 0.66 -32.62
N PRO A 81 -47.10 0.01 -32.18
CA PRO A 81 -48.39 0.67 -32.37
C PRO A 81 -49.36 0.55 -31.17
N ALA A 82 -50.12 1.64 -30.99
CA ALA A 82 -51.12 1.95 -29.96
C ALA A 82 -52.51 1.26 -30.21
N PRO A 83 -53.62 1.72 -29.60
CA PRO A 83 -54.00 1.72 -28.18
C PRO A 83 -55.31 0.91 -27.94
N GLY A 84 -55.53 0.41 -26.72
CA GLY A 84 -56.76 -0.31 -26.37
C GLY A 84 -57.04 -0.36 -24.87
N THR A 85 -57.78 0.65 -24.42
CA THR A 85 -58.71 0.76 -23.26
C THR A 85 -58.72 -0.35 -22.20
N GLY A 86 -58.46 0.03 -20.93
CA GLY A 86 -58.95 -0.68 -19.74
C GLY A 86 -57.99 -0.68 -18.54
N VAL A 87 -58.12 0.29 -17.63
CA VAL A 87 -57.54 0.25 -16.26
C VAL A 87 -58.57 -0.50 -15.37
N PRO A 88 -58.20 -1.25 -14.30
CA PRO A 88 -57.54 -0.67 -13.13
C PRO A 88 -56.44 -1.52 -12.46
N LEU A 89 -55.45 -0.80 -11.89
CA LEU A 89 -54.78 -1.06 -10.62
C LEU A 89 -54.54 -2.53 -10.21
N ALA A 90 -53.35 -3.06 -10.49
CA ALA A 90 -52.79 -4.17 -9.72
C ALA A 90 -51.26 -4.03 -9.65
N LEU A 91 -50.82 -3.54 -8.48
CA LEU A 91 -49.61 -3.93 -7.77
C LEU A 91 -48.40 -4.28 -8.65
N VAL A 92 -47.50 -3.30 -8.79
CA VAL A 92 -46.10 -3.54 -9.15
C VAL A 92 -45.53 -4.52 -8.12
N HIS A 93 -45.60 -5.80 -8.42
CA HIS A 93 -44.77 -6.80 -7.78
C HIS A 93 -43.36 -6.48 -8.21
N THR A 94 -42.71 -5.61 -7.45
CA THR A 94 -41.27 -5.73 -7.27
C THR A 94 -41.05 -7.19 -6.88
N PRO A 95 -40.26 -7.98 -7.63
CA PRO A 95 -39.79 -9.22 -7.06
C PRO A 95 -38.92 -8.80 -5.88
N ILE A 96 -39.50 -8.87 -4.68
CA ILE A 96 -38.74 -8.97 -3.45
C ILE A 96 -37.93 -10.25 -3.66
N LEU A 97 -36.71 -10.10 -4.15
CA LEU A 97 -35.73 -11.17 -4.21
C LEU A 97 -35.54 -11.59 -2.75
N ALA A 98 -36.28 -12.62 -2.35
CA ALA A 98 -36.10 -13.24 -1.06
C ALA A 98 -34.60 -13.58 -0.95
N PRO A 99 -33.92 -13.18 0.14
CA PRO A 99 -32.51 -13.50 0.31
C PRO A 99 -32.36 -15.00 0.12
N THR A 100 -31.44 -15.40 -0.76
CA THR A 100 -31.16 -16.82 -0.94
C THR A 100 -30.78 -17.41 0.41
N VAL A 101 -31.01 -18.70 0.66
CA VAL A 101 -30.71 -19.34 1.96
C VAL A 101 -29.29 -19.00 2.44
N ASN A 102 -28.35 -18.86 1.50
CA ASN A 102 -26.97 -18.42 1.72
C ASN A 102 -26.82 -16.95 2.21
N ASP A 103 -27.64 -16.02 1.71
CA ASP A 103 -27.64 -14.63 2.18
C ASP A 103 -28.20 -14.52 3.60
N ALA A 104 -29.25 -15.28 3.90
CA ALA A 104 -29.81 -15.34 5.24
C ALA A 104 -28.81 -15.94 6.24
N ASP A 105 -28.05 -16.96 5.85
CA ASP A 105 -26.97 -17.51 6.68
C ASP A 105 -25.79 -16.55 6.88
N ARG A 106 -25.40 -15.83 5.82
CA ARG A 106 -24.36 -14.79 5.92
C ARG A 106 -24.76 -13.70 6.91
N LEU A 107 -26.00 -13.20 6.80
CA LEU A 107 -26.55 -12.18 7.69
C LEU A 107 -26.64 -12.67 9.14
N ARG A 108 -27.06 -13.94 9.36
CA ARG A 108 -27.05 -14.55 10.69
C ARG A 108 -25.64 -14.62 11.29
N HIS A 109 -24.63 -14.95 10.49
CA HIS A 109 -23.24 -14.98 10.94
C HIS A 109 -22.70 -13.57 11.24
N GLU A 110 -23.04 -12.58 10.42
CA GLU A 110 -22.68 -11.18 10.66
C GLU A 110 -23.34 -10.64 11.92
N GLN A 111 -24.63 -10.92 12.12
CA GLN A 111 -25.36 -10.52 13.31
C GLN A 111 -24.78 -11.17 14.57
N ARG A 112 -24.42 -12.46 14.50
CA ARG A 112 -23.72 -13.16 15.59
C ARG A 112 -22.37 -12.51 15.89
N ARG A 113 -21.58 -12.17 14.86
CA ARG A 113 -20.29 -11.46 15.01
C ARG A 113 -20.45 -10.07 15.61
N ALA A 114 -21.53 -9.37 15.31
CA ALA A 114 -21.83 -8.06 15.88
C ALA A 114 -22.18 -8.13 17.38
N GLN A 115 -22.74 -9.26 17.83
CA GLN A 115 -23.10 -9.52 19.23
C GLN A 115 -21.97 -10.19 20.03
N GLU A 116 -20.85 -10.56 19.40
CA GLU A 116 -19.70 -11.16 20.09
C GLU A 116 -19.14 -10.20 21.15
N THR A 117 -18.99 -10.72 22.37
CA THR A 117 -18.23 -10.05 23.42
C THR A 117 -16.74 -9.95 23.03
N PRO A 118 -15.97 -9.03 23.64
CA PRO A 118 -14.53 -8.93 23.39
C PRO A 118 -13.78 -10.24 23.63
N ASP A 119 -14.17 -11.00 24.67
CA ASP A 119 -13.54 -12.27 25.01
C ASP A 119 -13.83 -13.35 23.98
N GLU A 120 -15.09 -13.48 23.53
CA GLU A 120 -15.48 -14.41 22.46
C GLU A 120 -14.78 -14.08 21.14
N ARG A 121 -14.68 -12.79 20.81
CA ARG A 121 -13.93 -12.31 19.64
C ARG A 121 -12.45 -12.69 19.75
N SER A 122 -11.85 -12.50 20.92
CA SER A 122 -10.44 -12.86 21.15
C SER A 122 -10.21 -14.37 21.00
N ALA A 123 -11.12 -15.19 21.54
CA ALA A 123 -11.07 -16.65 21.43
C ALA A 123 -11.26 -17.12 19.98
N ARG A 124 -12.16 -16.49 19.22
CA ARG A 124 -12.33 -16.77 17.78
C ARG A 124 -11.05 -16.45 17.00
N LEU A 125 -10.46 -15.28 17.21
CA LEU A 125 -9.20 -14.89 16.56
C LEU A 125 -8.03 -15.80 16.99
N ALA A 126 -8.01 -16.28 18.23
CA ALA A 126 -7.02 -17.25 18.69
C ALA A 126 -7.15 -18.59 17.95
N ARG A 127 -8.37 -19.11 17.79
CA ARG A 127 -8.64 -20.33 17.00
C ARG A 127 -8.26 -20.14 15.53
N GLU A 128 -8.59 -19.00 14.95
CA GLU A 128 -8.25 -18.68 13.56
C GLU A 128 -6.73 -18.63 13.35
N ARG A 129 -5.99 -18.02 14.29
CA ARG A 129 -4.52 -18.02 14.28
C ARG A 129 -3.95 -19.44 14.37
N ALA A 130 -4.44 -20.26 15.30
CA ALA A 130 -3.99 -21.64 15.45
C ALA A 130 -4.22 -22.46 14.16
N HIS A 131 -5.40 -22.31 13.54
CA HIS A 131 -5.70 -22.97 12.27
C HIS A 131 -4.82 -22.46 11.11
N GLN A 132 -4.52 -21.15 11.07
CA GLN A 132 -3.57 -20.61 10.09
C GLN A 132 -2.15 -21.15 10.32
N GLU A 133 -1.70 -21.28 11.56
CA GLU A 133 -0.40 -21.86 11.90
C GLU A 133 -0.32 -23.33 11.49
N GLU A 134 -1.34 -24.12 11.81
CA GLU A 134 -1.43 -25.53 11.39
C GLU A 134 -1.40 -25.67 9.86
N ARG A 135 -2.18 -24.84 9.15
CA ARG A 135 -2.12 -24.79 7.69
C ARG A 135 -0.72 -24.48 7.17
N ARG A 136 -0.02 -23.51 7.77
CA ARG A 136 1.34 -23.14 7.35
C ARG A 136 2.35 -24.25 7.59
N VAL A 137 2.24 -24.99 8.69
CA VAL A 137 3.14 -26.13 8.98
C VAL A 137 2.90 -27.28 8.01
N ASN A 138 1.65 -27.49 7.60
CA ASN A 138 1.24 -28.57 6.70
C ASN A 138 1.32 -28.19 5.20
N LEU A 139 1.77 -26.98 4.86
CA LEU A 139 1.83 -26.52 3.48
C LEU A 139 3.00 -27.18 2.74
N SER A 140 2.76 -27.67 1.53
CA SER A 140 3.85 -28.19 0.69
C SER A 140 4.65 -27.04 0.06
N GLN A 141 5.92 -27.27 -0.30
CA GLN A 141 6.74 -26.24 -0.96
C GLN A 141 6.09 -25.71 -2.25
N GLN A 142 5.43 -26.57 -3.05
CA GLN A 142 4.73 -26.14 -4.26
C GLN A 142 3.53 -25.24 -3.93
N GLN A 143 2.80 -25.53 -2.85
CA GLN A 143 1.70 -24.68 -2.40
C GLN A 143 2.22 -23.34 -1.87
N GLU A 144 3.34 -23.32 -1.15
CA GLU A 144 3.96 -22.09 -0.67
C GLU A 144 4.39 -21.20 -1.84
N GLU A 145 4.98 -21.79 -2.88
CA GLU A 145 5.39 -21.06 -4.08
C GLU A 145 4.18 -20.50 -4.84
N ALA A 146 3.10 -21.28 -4.95
CA ALA A 146 1.85 -20.83 -5.56
C ALA A 146 1.19 -19.69 -4.75
N GLU A 147 1.13 -19.80 -3.42
CA GLU A 147 0.61 -18.73 -2.55
C GLU A 147 1.47 -17.47 -2.64
N GLN A 148 2.80 -17.61 -2.73
CA GLN A 148 3.71 -16.48 -2.92
C GLN A 148 3.55 -15.83 -4.30
N ALA A 149 3.39 -16.63 -5.36
CA ALA A 149 3.14 -16.13 -6.71
C ALA A 149 1.82 -15.36 -6.75
N TYR A 150 0.74 -15.96 -6.23
CA TYR A 150 -0.55 -15.31 -6.10
C TYR A 150 -0.47 -14.02 -5.29
N ARG A 151 0.24 -14.01 -4.16
CA ARG A 151 0.43 -12.79 -3.35
C ARG A 151 1.17 -11.69 -4.11
N ARG A 152 2.18 -12.04 -4.92
CA ARG A 152 2.93 -11.07 -5.73
C ARG A 152 2.04 -10.47 -6.83
N GLU A 153 1.25 -11.31 -7.50
CA GLU A 153 0.31 -10.88 -8.53
C GLU A 153 -0.80 -10.01 -7.94
N TYR A 154 -1.38 -10.43 -6.82
CA TYR A 154 -2.37 -9.65 -6.08
C TYR A 154 -1.82 -8.28 -5.68
N GLN A 155 -0.59 -8.22 -5.14
CA GLN A 155 0.05 -6.95 -4.83
C GLN A 155 0.36 -6.11 -6.06
N ALA A 156 0.67 -6.72 -7.20
CA ALA A 156 0.87 -5.99 -8.45
C ALA A 156 -0.44 -5.38 -8.94
N MET A 157 -1.55 -6.13 -8.92
CA MET A 157 -2.89 -5.62 -9.24
C MET A 157 -3.31 -4.49 -8.30
N GLN A 158 -3.08 -4.65 -6.99
CA GLN A 158 -3.34 -3.60 -6.00
C GLN A 158 -2.47 -2.35 -6.19
N ARG A 159 -1.33 -2.43 -6.90
CA ARG A 159 -0.52 -1.26 -7.23
C ARG A 159 -0.98 -0.61 -8.54
N ASP A 160 -1.44 -1.42 -9.48
CA ASP A 160 -1.96 -0.96 -10.78
C ASP A 160 -3.30 -0.23 -10.61
N GLY A 161 -4.14 -0.69 -9.68
CA GLY A 161 -5.43 -0.07 -9.36
C GLY A 161 -5.37 1.12 -8.39
N ARG A 162 -4.18 1.52 -7.89
CA ARG A 162 -4.04 2.68 -7.00
C ARG A 162 -4.19 3.98 -7.76
N ASP A 163 -4.95 4.90 -7.20
CA ASP A 163 -4.98 6.27 -7.67
C ASP A 163 -3.70 7.04 -7.28
N ASP A 164 -3.59 8.28 -7.76
CA ASP A 164 -2.42 9.13 -7.49
C ASP A 164 -2.30 9.54 -6.01
N GLU A 165 -3.43 9.67 -5.30
CA GLU A 165 -3.48 10.03 -3.89
C GLU A 165 -2.96 8.90 -3.01
N GLU A 166 -3.46 7.68 -3.22
CA GLU A 166 -2.99 6.45 -2.56
C GLU A 166 -1.51 6.19 -2.86
N ASN A 167 -1.06 6.51 -4.08
CA ASN A 167 0.35 6.40 -4.46
C ASN A 167 1.23 7.41 -3.72
N GLU A 168 0.80 8.66 -3.56
CA GLU A 168 1.56 9.65 -2.80
C GLU A 168 1.54 9.36 -1.30
N GLU A 169 0.43 8.89 -0.75
CA GLU A 169 0.34 8.44 0.64
C GLU A 169 1.29 7.27 0.90
N ALA A 170 1.31 6.26 0.02
CA ALA A 170 2.24 5.14 0.12
C ALA A 170 3.71 5.60 0.10
N ARG A 171 4.04 6.60 -0.74
CA ARG A 171 5.39 7.20 -0.75
C ARG A 171 5.68 7.96 0.53
N GLN A 172 4.73 8.74 1.04
CA GLN A 172 4.87 9.49 2.30
C GLN A 172 5.04 8.56 3.49
N ASN A 173 4.27 7.48 3.55
CA ASN A 173 4.39 6.44 4.58
C ASN A 173 5.77 5.77 4.53
N GLU A 174 6.28 5.43 3.34
CA GLU A 174 7.63 4.89 3.19
C GLU A 174 8.71 5.92 3.56
N ARG A 175 8.54 7.22 3.23
CA ARG A 175 9.45 8.29 3.68
C ARG A 175 9.46 8.41 5.20
N THR A 176 8.28 8.38 5.82
CA THR A 176 8.12 8.42 7.28
C THR A 176 8.79 7.23 7.93
N ARG A 177 8.55 6.01 7.43
CA ARG A 177 9.19 4.78 7.93
C ARG A 177 10.71 4.84 7.80
N ARG A 178 11.24 5.29 6.65
CA ARG A 178 12.69 5.45 6.47
C ARG A 178 13.25 6.53 7.38
N GLY A 179 12.51 7.62 7.58
CA GLY A 179 12.89 8.70 8.47
C GLY A 179 12.95 8.25 9.92
N SER A 180 11.96 7.49 10.39
CA SER A 180 11.92 6.96 11.76
C SER A 180 13.02 5.94 12.01
N LEU A 181 13.29 5.05 11.05
CA LEU A 181 14.40 4.09 11.12
C LEU A 181 15.77 4.78 11.13
N ARG A 182 16.01 5.76 10.24
CA ARG A 182 17.30 6.48 10.17
C ARG A 182 17.58 7.33 11.41
N ARG A 183 16.54 7.97 11.96
CA ARG A 183 16.66 8.83 13.14
C ARG A 183 16.62 8.04 14.46
N GLY A 184 16.48 6.71 14.41
CA GLY A 184 16.38 5.87 15.61
C GLY A 184 15.08 6.08 16.41
N HIS A 185 14.10 6.84 15.89
CA HIS A 185 12.83 7.07 16.58
C HIS A 185 12.00 5.80 16.76
N ALA A 186 12.23 4.79 15.92
CA ALA A 186 11.55 3.50 16.00
C ALA A 186 12.15 2.55 17.07
N LEU A 187 13.16 2.98 17.83
CA LEU A 187 13.88 2.14 18.79
C LEU A 187 13.71 2.54 20.26
N ALA A 188 12.84 3.51 20.59
CA ALA A 188 12.49 3.73 21.98
C ALA A 188 11.46 2.68 22.41
N ASN A 189 11.89 1.43 22.53
CA ASN A 189 11.18 0.45 23.33
C ASN A 189 11.19 0.98 24.78
N HIS A 190 10.05 0.94 25.46
CA HIS A 190 9.95 1.36 26.86
C HIS A 190 10.84 0.48 27.77
N GLU A 191 11.23 -0.71 27.30
CA GLU A 191 12.21 -1.59 27.95
C GLU A 191 13.66 -1.05 27.91
N ASP A 192 14.03 -0.27 26.88
CA ASP A 192 15.36 0.34 26.75
C ASP A 192 15.45 1.72 27.42
N PHE A 193 14.31 2.27 27.83
CA PHE A 193 14.25 3.53 28.56
C PHE A 193 14.76 3.33 29.99
N ARG A 194 15.97 3.84 30.27
CA ARG A 194 16.51 3.87 31.62
C ARG A 194 16.23 5.22 32.26
N VAL A 195 15.68 5.21 33.46
CA VAL A 195 15.48 6.42 34.29
C VAL A 195 16.78 7.22 34.45
N SER A 196 17.94 6.56 34.41
CA SER A 196 19.26 7.20 34.43
C SER A 196 19.59 8.08 33.22
N MET A 197 18.85 7.96 32.10
CA MET A 197 19.01 8.82 30.91
C MET A 197 18.32 10.18 31.08
N LEU A 198 17.44 10.33 32.07
CA LEU A 198 16.84 11.60 32.41
C LEU A 198 17.88 12.47 33.12
N SER A 199 18.40 13.47 32.42
CA SER A 199 19.27 14.51 32.99
C SER A 199 18.72 15.90 32.70
N GLY A 200 18.85 16.82 33.66
CA GLY A 200 18.45 18.22 33.49
C GLY A 200 18.17 18.92 34.81
N PRO A 201 18.06 20.27 34.80
CA PRO A 201 17.85 21.07 36.01
C PRO A 201 16.58 20.71 36.79
N ASN A 202 15.58 20.19 36.07
CA ASN A 202 14.28 19.80 36.61
C ASN A 202 14.19 18.29 36.86
N ILE A 203 15.32 17.58 37.02
CA ILE A 203 15.35 16.14 37.26
C ILE A 203 16.21 15.87 38.49
N VAL A 204 15.61 15.28 39.53
CA VAL A 204 16.29 14.86 40.76
C VAL A 204 15.90 13.43 41.08
N ASP A 205 16.90 12.60 41.37
CA ASP A 205 16.76 11.16 41.61
C ASP A 205 15.99 10.44 40.49
N GLY A 206 16.20 10.87 39.24
CA GLY A 206 15.51 10.30 38.07
C GLY A 206 14.04 10.68 37.96
N ARG A 207 13.54 11.63 38.76
CA ARG A 207 12.16 12.13 38.73
C ARG A 207 12.15 13.60 38.37
N HIS A 208 11.13 14.00 37.60
CA HIS A 208 10.91 15.43 37.33
C HIS A 208 10.56 16.16 38.63
N LYS A 209 11.31 17.22 38.93
CA LYS A 209 10.94 18.21 39.95
C LYS A 209 9.72 18.96 39.45
N LEU A 210 8.60 18.67 40.07
CA LEU A 210 7.39 19.44 39.88
C LEU A 210 7.60 20.85 40.47
N PRO A 211 7.15 21.92 39.79
CA PRO A 211 7.20 23.27 40.33
C PRO A 211 6.48 23.33 41.70
N PRO A 212 6.88 24.23 42.62
CA PRO A 212 6.18 24.36 43.89
C PRO A 212 4.70 24.69 43.64
N THR A 213 3.81 23.89 44.22
CA THR A 213 2.37 24.13 44.19
C THR A 213 2.00 25.17 45.23
N THR A 214 1.14 26.11 44.87
CA THR A 214 0.53 27.06 45.81
C THR A 214 -0.89 26.63 46.12
N VAL A 215 -1.30 26.64 47.38
CA VAL A 215 -2.69 26.37 47.78
C VAL A 215 -3.53 27.64 47.57
N CYS A 216 -4.66 27.52 46.87
CA CYS A 216 -5.59 28.63 46.70
C CYS A 216 -6.26 29.00 48.04
N PRO A 217 -6.18 30.25 48.52
CA PRO A 217 -6.78 30.64 49.79
C PRO A 217 -8.31 30.63 49.78
N HIS A 218 -8.94 30.60 48.60
CA HIS A 218 -10.41 30.66 48.48
C HIS A 218 -11.09 29.29 48.41
N CYS A 219 -10.40 28.26 47.94
CA CYS A 219 -11.00 26.94 47.74
C CYS A 219 -10.11 25.77 48.14
N ASN A 220 -8.93 26.03 48.73
CA ASN A 220 -7.93 25.03 49.12
C ASN A 220 -7.46 24.08 47.99
N ALA A 221 -7.76 24.42 46.73
CA ALA A 221 -7.26 23.68 45.58
C ALA A 221 -5.76 23.92 45.38
N TRP A 222 -5.05 22.89 44.94
CA TRP A 222 -3.64 22.95 44.60
C TRP A 222 -3.49 23.62 43.23
N LYS A 223 -2.70 24.68 43.14
CA LYS A 223 -2.49 25.44 41.92
C LYS A 223 -1.05 25.31 41.44
N TRP A 224 -0.88 24.95 40.18
CA TRP A 224 0.41 24.94 39.50
C TRP A 224 0.75 26.33 38.96
N PRO A 225 2.02 26.78 38.98
CA PRO A 225 2.41 28.12 38.54
C PRO A 225 2.07 28.44 37.07
N ALA A 226 1.94 27.43 36.21
CA ALA A 226 1.60 27.59 34.79
C ALA A 226 0.10 27.78 34.53
N GLU A 227 -0.75 27.46 35.50
CA GLU A 227 -2.19 27.62 35.39
C GLU A 227 -2.59 28.98 35.95
N SER A 228 -2.46 30.04 35.14
CA SER A 228 -3.38 31.19 35.02
C SER A 228 -2.67 32.50 34.69
N LYS A 229 -2.88 32.95 33.44
CA LYS A 229 -3.32 34.32 33.19
C LYS A 229 -4.63 34.18 32.43
N LYS A 230 -5.77 34.29 33.14
CA LYS A 230 -6.98 34.72 32.44
C LYS A 230 -6.68 36.16 31.99
N PRO A 231 -6.72 36.51 30.70
CA PRO A 231 -6.65 37.91 30.31
C PRO A 231 -7.81 38.62 31.00
N ALA A 232 -7.49 39.68 31.74
CA ALA A 232 -8.50 40.57 32.30
C ALA A 232 -9.31 41.14 31.12
N ALA A 233 -10.63 41.03 31.22
CA ALA A 233 -11.58 41.73 30.36
C ALA A 233 -11.58 43.22 30.71
#